data_AF-A0A413QI42-F1
#
_entry.id   AF-A0A413QI42-F1
#
_cell.length_a   1.000
_cell.length_b   1.000
_cell.length_c   1.000
_cell.angle_alpha   90.00
_cell.angle_beta   90.00
_cell.angle_gamma   90.00
#
_symmetry.space_group_name_H-M   'P 1'
#
loop_
_entity.id
_entity.type
_entity.pdbx_description
1 polymer ?
#
loop_
_entity_poly.entity_id
_entity_poly.type
_entity_poly.pdbx_seq_one_letter_code
_entity_poly.pdbx_strand_id
1 'polypeptide(L)'
;MSGKKKIAYPIELPFTIQEPILLNNAIDKYQLHKELIDQLLNALKGSFHVGYVRRQKKYIHGISANSLNEAIREKLKGIPGIEGETNVVFGTFLPPVKGKGEFDFSIYNKETNFYKLWDYCYGENAIRDGDLIVDKYIKDNKLRQKWDKFCVKQKNDEHKMDMNSAHNTFNILGEIQFGNWAMVYKDMFRLVSAINKNAQIDLYIYIAATDNLKKIISDGVVGVNAARERFQENIDNHNINKPVMIVPLDIDFDLDTYDFSEVEKGYDEISREIQELEQKISWNKKKITVLNDKKKNADSEKAKIIKEEIKDLRNEKKHNQQELDELKNLYKI
;
A
#
# COMPACT_ATOMS: atom_id res chain seq x y z
N MET A 1 -24.55 -9.41 6.95
CA MET A 1 -23.84 -9.13 8.22
C MET A 1 -22.71 -8.16 7.91
N SER A 2 -22.87 -6.88 8.26
CA SER A 2 -21.79 -5.90 8.21
C SER A 2 -20.68 -6.38 9.14
N GLY A 3 -19.54 -6.80 8.60
CA GLY A 3 -18.41 -7.23 9.40
C GLY A 3 -17.99 -6.07 10.29
N LYS A 4 -18.13 -6.23 11.61
CA LYS A 4 -17.54 -5.28 12.57
C LYS A 4 -16.07 -5.14 12.18
N LYS A 5 -15.67 -3.94 11.75
CA LYS A 5 -14.28 -3.69 11.42
C LYS A 5 -13.45 -3.93 12.69
N LYS A 6 -12.35 -4.66 12.53
CA LYS A 6 -11.51 -5.11 13.64
C LYS A 6 -10.50 -4.03 13.98
N ILE A 7 -10.33 -3.77 15.27
CA ILE A 7 -9.31 -2.87 15.81
C ILE A 7 -7.95 -3.32 15.32
N ALA A 8 -7.15 -2.40 14.79
CA ALA A 8 -5.74 -2.63 14.47
C ALA A 8 -4.90 -1.94 15.55
N TYR A 9 -4.66 -2.64 16.66
CA TYR A 9 -3.91 -2.10 17.80
C TYR A 9 -2.41 -2.08 17.48
N PRO A 10 -1.68 -0.97 17.72
CA PRO A 10 -0.27 -0.90 17.35
C PRO A 10 0.58 -1.90 18.15
N ILE A 11 1.45 -2.63 17.44
CA ILE A 11 2.47 -3.51 18.01
C ILE A 11 3.75 -3.41 17.18
N GLU A 12 4.90 -3.52 17.83
CA GLU A 12 6.17 -3.69 17.16
C GLU A 12 6.52 -5.19 17.10
N LEU A 13 6.76 -5.71 15.90
CA LEU A 13 7.10 -7.12 15.68
C LEU A 13 8.37 -7.23 14.82
N PRO A 14 9.24 -8.22 15.09
CA PRO A 14 10.44 -8.44 14.29
C PRO A 14 10.12 -9.26 13.05
N PHE A 15 10.67 -8.83 11.91
CA PHE A 15 10.52 -9.45 10.60
C PHE A 15 11.88 -9.80 10.01
N THR A 16 11.86 -10.80 9.13
CA THR A 16 13.02 -11.23 8.37
C THR A 16 12.61 -11.61 6.95
N ILE A 17 13.59 -11.97 6.13
CA ILE A 17 13.35 -12.55 4.81
C ILE A 17 14.02 -13.92 4.71
N GLN A 18 13.38 -14.84 4.00
CA GLN A 18 14.05 -16.07 3.58
C GLN A 18 14.83 -15.84 2.28
N GLU A 19 15.54 -16.87 1.81
CA GLU A 19 16.32 -16.78 0.57
C GLU A 19 15.44 -16.34 -0.62
N PRO A 20 15.79 -15.26 -1.32
CA PRO A 20 15.03 -14.81 -2.49
C PRO A 20 15.01 -15.85 -3.61
N ILE A 21 13.86 -15.97 -4.27
CA ILE A 21 13.69 -16.88 -5.40
C ILE A 21 13.92 -16.09 -6.68
N LEU A 22 14.94 -16.49 -7.43
CA LEU A 22 15.42 -15.77 -8.61
C LEU A 22 14.99 -16.52 -9.87
N LEU A 23 14.14 -15.89 -10.68
CA LEU A 23 13.54 -16.46 -11.89
C LEU A 23 13.99 -15.70 -13.13
N ASN A 24 14.06 -16.38 -14.28
CA ASN A 24 14.33 -15.79 -15.59
C ASN A 24 15.59 -14.89 -15.61
N ASN A 25 16.74 -15.44 -15.22
CA ASN A 25 18.04 -14.74 -15.14
C ASN A 25 18.10 -13.56 -14.15
N ALA A 26 17.21 -13.53 -13.16
CA ALA A 26 17.28 -12.55 -12.07
C ALA A 26 18.58 -12.65 -11.25
N ILE A 27 19.23 -13.83 -11.26
CA ILE A 27 20.53 -14.02 -10.60
C ILE A 27 21.62 -13.10 -11.18
N ASP A 28 21.67 -12.92 -12.49
CA ASP A 28 22.68 -12.07 -13.15
C ASP A 28 22.48 -10.61 -12.76
N LYS A 29 21.20 -10.18 -12.73
CA LYS A 29 20.81 -8.83 -12.29
C LYS A 29 21.12 -8.62 -10.81
N TYR A 30 20.85 -9.63 -9.99
CA TYR A 30 21.18 -9.61 -8.57
C TYR A 30 22.68 -9.44 -8.33
N GLN A 31 23.51 -10.23 -9.01
CA GLN A 31 24.97 -10.16 -8.86
C GLN A 31 25.53 -8.82 -9.35
N LEU A 32 25.05 -8.32 -10.49
CA LEU A 32 25.54 -7.06 -11.07
C LEU A 32 25.17 -5.84 -10.22
N HIS A 33 24.00 -5.86 -9.58
CA HIS A 33 23.47 -4.73 -8.79
C HIS A 33 23.29 -5.08 -7.31
N LYS A 34 24.17 -5.95 -6.79
CA LYS A 34 24.06 -6.56 -5.47
C LYS A 34 23.90 -5.54 -4.35
N GLU A 35 24.68 -4.47 -4.35
CA GLU A 35 24.63 -3.46 -3.29
C GLU A 35 23.24 -2.82 -3.16
N LEU A 36 22.66 -2.37 -4.27
CA LEU A 36 21.32 -1.77 -4.29
C LEU A 36 20.26 -2.76 -3.86
N ILE A 37 20.34 -4.00 -4.34
CA ILE A 37 19.33 -5.02 -4.03
C ILE A 37 19.46 -5.48 -2.58
N ASP A 38 20.67 -5.65 -2.06
CA ASP A 38 20.91 -6.00 -0.66
C ASP A 38 20.44 -4.88 0.29
N GLN A 39 20.55 -3.59 -0.10
CA GLN A 39 19.95 -2.49 0.65
C GLN A 39 18.42 -2.65 0.75
N LEU A 40 17.75 -2.99 -0.35
CA LEU A 40 16.31 -3.26 -0.36
C LEU A 40 15.95 -4.45 0.52
N LEU A 41 16.66 -5.56 0.36
CA LEU A 41 16.44 -6.78 1.14
C LEU A 41 16.67 -6.55 2.64
N ASN A 42 17.66 -5.75 3.01
CA ASN A 42 17.94 -5.42 4.41
C ASN A 42 16.92 -4.45 5.01
N ALA A 43 16.33 -3.54 4.22
CA ALA A 43 15.23 -2.70 4.69
C ALA A 43 13.98 -3.50 5.08
N LEU A 44 13.82 -4.72 4.53
CA LEU A 44 12.72 -5.62 4.83
C LEU A 44 12.94 -6.47 6.12
N LYS A 45 14.05 -6.27 6.82
CA LYS A 45 14.38 -6.97 8.08
C LYS A 45 14.25 -6.05 9.29
N GLY A 46 14.12 -6.64 10.47
CA GLY A 46 14.06 -5.95 11.76
C GLY A 46 12.64 -5.59 12.19
N SER A 47 12.52 -4.65 13.11
CA SER A 47 11.25 -4.35 13.79
C SER A 47 10.34 -3.41 13.00
N PHE A 48 9.09 -3.82 12.83
CA PHE A 48 8.05 -3.09 12.10
C PHE A 48 6.90 -2.76 13.04
N HIS A 49 6.40 -1.53 12.94
CA HIS A 49 5.17 -1.13 13.61
C HIS A 49 3.98 -1.55 12.77
N VAL A 50 3.20 -2.51 13.27
CA VAL A 50 2.05 -3.11 12.58
C VAL A 50 0.82 -3.11 13.48
N GLY A 51 -0.34 -3.37 12.90
CA GLY A 51 -1.61 -3.45 13.61
C GLY A 51 -1.94 -4.87 14.03
N TYR A 52 -1.87 -5.15 15.32
CA TYR A 52 -2.40 -6.35 15.96
C TYR A 52 -3.92 -6.44 15.81
N VAL A 53 -4.40 -7.64 15.48
CA VAL A 53 -5.83 -7.95 15.37
C VAL A 53 -6.11 -9.29 16.07
N ARG A 54 -7.22 -9.36 16.84
CA ARG A 54 -7.69 -10.65 17.40
C ARG A 54 -8.54 -11.41 16.37
N ARG A 55 -8.29 -12.71 16.23
CA ARG A 55 -8.88 -13.61 15.23
C ARG A 55 -9.58 -14.80 15.90
N GLN A 56 -10.63 -15.31 15.27
CA GLN A 56 -11.36 -16.50 15.72
C GLN A 56 -10.82 -17.74 14.98
N LYS A 57 -9.57 -18.13 15.27
CA LYS A 57 -8.84 -19.20 14.56
C LYS A 57 -7.84 -19.92 15.46
N LYS A 58 -7.17 -20.95 14.92
CA LYS A 58 -6.02 -21.62 15.56
C LYS A 58 -5.00 -20.59 16.07
N TYR A 59 -4.56 -19.67 15.20
CA TYR A 59 -3.74 -18.53 15.60
C TYR A 59 -4.65 -17.32 15.83
N ILE A 60 -4.94 -17.07 17.11
CA ILE A 60 -5.82 -15.98 17.57
C ILE A 60 -5.17 -14.61 17.44
N HIS A 61 -3.83 -14.55 17.53
CA HIS A 61 -3.05 -13.35 17.35
C HIS A 61 -2.75 -13.15 15.86
N GLY A 62 -3.04 -11.96 15.35
CA GLY A 62 -2.87 -11.66 13.94
C GLY A 62 -2.39 -10.25 13.67
N ILE A 63 -2.08 -9.99 12.39
CA ILE A 63 -1.57 -8.72 11.89
C ILE A 63 -2.47 -8.23 10.75
N SER A 64 -2.81 -6.95 10.76
CA SER A 64 -3.53 -6.31 9.66
C SER A 64 -2.64 -6.22 8.41
N ALA A 65 -3.07 -6.84 7.31
CA ALA A 65 -2.38 -6.79 6.01
C ALA A 65 -2.11 -5.35 5.55
N ASN A 66 -3.07 -4.46 5.76
CA ASN A 66 -2.94 -3.04 5.40
C ASN A 66 -1.82 -2.37 6.20
N SER A 67 -1.77 -2.61 7.51
CA SER A 67 -0.71 -2.04 8.36
C SER A 67 0.67 -2.57 8.01
N LEU A 68 0.78 -3.85 7.62
CA LEU A 68 2.05 -4.43 7.17
C LEU A 68 2.49 -3.83 5.83
N ASN A 69 1.58 -3.67 4.87
CA ASN A 69 1.85 -2.99 3.60
C ASN A 69 2.38 -1.56 3.83
N GLU A 70 1.74 -0.81 4.73
CA GLU A 70 2.18 0.54 5.09
C GLU A 70 3.56 0.52 5.75
N ALA A 71 3.80 -0.39 6.71
CA ALA A 71 5.10 -0.52 7.37
C ALA A 71 6.24 -0.82 6.39
N ILE A 72 6.02 -1.74 5.43
CA ILE A 72 7.00 -2.04 4.38
C ILE A 72 7.26 -0.81 3.51
N ARG A 73 6.21 -0.11 3.07
CA ARG A 73 6.36 1.11 2.26
C ARG A 73 7.18 2.17 3.00
N GLU A 74 6.96 2.35 4.30
CA GLU A 74 7.76 3.27 5.12
C GLU A 74 9.23 2.84 5.21
N LYS A 75 9.52 1.55 5.40
CA LYS A 75 10.90 1.03 5.39
C LYS A 75 11.57 1.26 4.04
N LEU A 76 10.86 0.98 2.96
CA LEU A 76 11.36 1.13 1.60
C LEU A 76 11.67 2.59 1.28
N LYS A 77 10.84 3.57 1.68
CA LYS A 77 11.08 5.01 1.45
C LYS A 77 12.45 5.52 1.92
N GLY A 78 13.08 4.86 2.88
CA GLY A 78 14.41 5.21 3.37
C GLY A 78 15.55 4.90 2.38
N ILE A 79 15.29 4.10 1.34
CA ILE A 79 16.30 3.69 0.36
C ILE A 79 16.52 4.81 -0.67
N PRO A 80 17.75 5.29 -0.88
CA PRO A 80 18.03 6.31 -1.88
C PRO A 80 17.58 5.89 -3.29
N GLY A 81 16.85 6.78 -3.97
CA GLY A 81 16.42 6.58 -5.36
C GLY A 81 15.15 5.75 -5.55
N ILE A 82 14.58 5.21 -4.46
CA ILE A 82 13.27 4.57 -4.51
C ILE A 82 12.16 5.61 -4.65
N GLU A 83 11.19 5.29 -5.48
CA GLU A 83 9.91 5.99 -5.55
C GLU A 83 8.83 5.09 -4.99
N GLY A 84 7.80 5.71 -4.41
CA GLY A 84 6.61 4.99 -3.98
C GLY A 84 5.76 4.55 -5.18
N GLU A 85 4.44 4.62 -5.00
CA GLU A 85 3.50 4.14 -6.00
C GLU A 85 3.80 4.74 -7.39
N THR A 86 3.87 3.88 -8.40
CA THR A 86 4.37 4.22 -9.74
C THR A 86 3.41 3.72 -10.82
N ASN A 87 3.19 4.55 -11.83
CA ASN A 87 2.49 4.20 -13.07
C ASN A 87 3.46 4.13 -14.24
N VAL A 88 3.17 3.23 -15.17
CA VAL A 88 3.89 3.15 -16.44
C VAL A 88 3.07 3.82 -17.54
N VAL A 89 3.66 4.83 -18.16
CA VAL A 89 3.03 5.66 -19.18
C VAL A 89 4.01 5.80 -20.34
N PHE A 90 3.73 5.16 -21.47
CA PHE A 90 4.60 5.21 -22.68
C PHE A 90 6.07 4.89 -22.41
N GLY A 91 6.31 3.85 -21.60
CA GLY A 91 7.66 3.37 -21.26
C GLY A 91 8.35 4.20 -20.19
N THR A 92 7.69 5.23 -19.68
CA THR A 92 8.15 6.10 -18.58
C THR A 92 7.48 5.71 -17.27
N PHE A 93 8.20 5.95 -16.17
CA PHE A 93 7.75 5.77 -14.80
C PHE A 93 7.35 7.12 -14.23
N LEU A 94 6.09 7.26 -13.82
CA LEU A 94 5.53 8.52 -13.32
C LEU A 94 4.69 8.26 -12.06
N PRO A 95 4.60 9.22 -11.13
CA PRO A 95 3.72 9.09 -9.99
C PRO A 95 2.24 9.00 -10.43
N PRO A 96 1.35 8.35 -9.64
CA PRO A 96 -0.05 8.23 -9.96
C PRO A 96 -0.75 9.60 -9.97
N VAL A 97 -1.55 9.85 -11.01
CA VAL A 97 -2.29 11.11 -11.16
C VAL A 97 -3.53 11.16 -10.26
N LYS A 98 -4.20 10.01 -10.09
CA LYS A 98 -5.34 9.81 -9.19
C LYS A 98 -5.38 8.36 -8.73
N GLY A 99 -5.74 8.15 -7.46
CA GLY A 99 -5.89 6.81 -6.90
C GLY A 99 -4.57 6.09 -6.68
N LYS A 100 -4.61 4.77 -6.64
CA LYS A 100 -3.44 3.91 -6.42
C LYS A 100 -2.60 3.75 -7.69
N GLY A 101 -1.29 3.63 -7.51
CA GLY A 101 -0.36 3.28 -8.58
C GLY A 101 -0.59 1.89 -9.17
N GLU A 102 0.00 1.66 -10.35
CA GLU A 102 0.09 0.34 -10.98
C GLU A 102 1.01 -0.58 -10.20
N PHE A 103 2.10 -0.03 -9.66
CA PHE A 103 3.12 -0.71 -8.86
C PHE A 103 3.31 -0.02 -7.51
N ASP A 104 3.65 -0.78 -6.47
CA ASP A 104 3.85 -0.24 -5.11
C ASP A 104 5.12 0.61 -4.96
N PHE A 105 6.19 0.26 -5.66
CA PHE A 105 7.45 1.01 -5.66
C PHE A 105 8.21 0.84 -6.96
N SER A 106 9.16 1.73 -7.20
CA SER A 106 10.10 1.62 -8.31
C SER A 106 11.46 2.23 -8.00
N ILE A 107 12.49 1.80 -8.72
CA ILE A 107 13.78 2.47 -8.79
C ILE A 107 14.09 2.62 -10.26
N TYR A 108 14.39 3.83 -10.73
CA TYR A 108 14.68 4.04 -12.14
C TYR A 108 15.58 5.24 -12.34
N ASN A 109 16.34 5.23 -13.43
CA ASN A 109 17.17 6.35 -13.81
C ASN A 109 16.28 7.53 -14.27
N LYS A 110 16.35 8.64 -13.55
CA LYS A 110 15.49 9.82 -13.77
C LYS A 110 15.76 10.51 -15.10
N GLU A 111 17.02 10.55 -15.52
CA GLU A 111 17.44 11.22 -16.75
C GLU A 111 16.92 10.46 -17.97
N THR A 112 17.16 9.15 -18.03
CA THR A 112 16.63 8.32 -19.13
C THR A 112 15.11 8.23 -19.13
N ASN A 113 14.47 8.34 -17.96
CA ASN A 113 13.02 8.43 -17.88
C ASN A 113 12.48 9.72 -18.52
N PHE A 114 13.18 10.85 -18.33
CA PHE A 114 12.83 12.11 -18.99
C PHE A 114 13.13 12.07 -20.49
N TYR A 115 14.21 11.44 -20.94
CA TYR A 115 14.45 11.20 -22.37
C TYR A 115 13.27 10.47 -23.01
N LYS A 116 12.82 9.35 -22.44
CA LYS A 116 11.68 8.60 -22.97
C LYS A 116 10.39 9.41 -23.00
N LEU A 117 10.14 10.22 -21.97
CA LEU A 117 8.95 11.09 -21.95
C LEU A 117 9.06 12.18 -23.02
N TRP A 118 10.24 12.74 -23.20
CA TRP A 118 10.51 13.73 -24.23
C TRP A 118 10.33 13.16 -25.63
N ASP A 119 10.94 12.01 -25.93
CA ASP A 119 10.82 11.36 -27.23
C ASP A 119 9.34 11.07 -27.55
N TYR A 120 8.58 10.65 -26.54
CA TYR A 120 7.14 10.44 -26.70
C TYR A 120 6.35 11.74 -26.98
N CYS A 121 6.67 12.83 -26.27
CA CYS A 121 5.96 14.10 -26.36
C CYS A 121 6.38 14.98 -27.54
N TYR A 122 7.66 14.95 -27.92
CA TYR A 122 8.31 15.91 -28.81
C TYR A 122 9.39 15.31 -29.73
N GLY A 123 9.68 14.01 -29.64
CA GLY A 123 10.61 13.29 -30.52
C GLY A 123 10.11 13.13 -31.97
N GLU A 124 10.84 12.34 -32.77
CA GLU A 124 10.57 12.23 -34.22
C GLU A 124 9.19 11.64 -34.52
N ASN A 125 8.78 10.65 -33.73
CA ASN A 125 7.46 10.01 -33.82
C ASN A 125 6.49 10.50 -32.73
N ALA A 126 6.67 11.75 -32.26
CA ALA A 126 5.87 12.31 -31.19
C ALA A 126 4.36 12.30 -31.46
N ILE A 127 3.60 12.19 -30.37
CA ILE A 127 2.16 12.39 -30.43
C ILE A 127 1.82 13.86 -30.68
N ARG A 128 0.75 14.12 -31.46
CA ARG A 128 0.15 15.45 -31.51
C ARG A 128 -0.39 15.77 -30.11
N ASP A 129 0.07 16.86 -29.50
CA ASP A 129 -0.29 17.35 -28.15
C ASP A 129 0.59 16.85 -26.96
N GLY A 130 1.91 16.75 -27.14
CA GLY A 130 2.86 16.43 -26.06
C GLY A 130 2.69 17.27 -24.78
N ASP A 131 2.39 18.56 -24.89
CA ASP A 131 2.16 19.46 -23.75
C ASP A 131 0.97 19.02 -22.89
N LEU A 132 -0.11 18.50 -23.49
CA LEU A 132 -1.27 18.00 -22.74
C LEU A 132 -0.92 16.74 -21.93
N ILE A 133 -0.01 15.90 -22.44
CA ILE A 133 0.48 14.73 -21.71
C ILE A 133 1.32 15.18 -20.51
N VAL A 134 2.23 16.13 -20.71
CA VAL A 134 3.02 16.72 -19.63
C VAL A 134 2.11 17.32 -18.56
N ASP A 135 1.13 18.14 -18.92
CA ASP A 135 0.19 18.75 -17.96
C ASP A 135 -0.67 17.72 -17.23
N LYS A 136 -0.96 16.59 -17.88
CA LYS A 136 -1.73 15.50 -17.27
C LYS A 136 -0.93 14.73 -16.21
N TYR A 137 0.35 14.46 -16.44
CA TYR A 137 1.14 13.56 -15.59
C TYR A 137 2.20 14.27 -14.72
N ILE A 138 2.72 15.41 -15.15
CA ILE A 138 3.67 16.25 -14.40
C ILE A 138 2.92 17.42 -13.75
N LYS A 139 2.19 17.11 -12.68
CA LYS A 139 1.40 18.09 -11.91
C LYS A 139 2.12 18.65 -10.68
N ASP A 140 3.06 17.88 -10.13
CA ASP A 140 3.83 18.33 -8.97
C ASP A 140 4.77 19.47 -9.38
N ASN A 141 4.76 20.57 -8.61
CA ASN A 141 5.55 21.76 -8.93
C ASN A 141 7.06 21.48 -8.96
N LYS A 142 7.58 20.60 -8.09
CA LYS A 142 9.01 20.27 -8.07
C LYS A 142 9.38 19.41 -9.28
N LEU A 143 8.55 18.44 -9.63
CA LEU A 143 8.74 17.62 -10.82
C LEU A 143 8.63 18.46 -12.10
N ARG A 144 7.68 19.39 -12.16
CA ARG A 144 7.51 20.33 -13.27
C ARG A 144 8.74 21.21 -13.46
N GLN A 145 9.29 21.78 -12.38
CA GLN A 145 10.53 22.54 -12.45
C GLN A 145 11.72 21.72 -12.96
N LYS A 146 11.82 20.43 -12.58
CA LYS A 146 12.87 19.53 -13.09
C LYS A 146 12.67 19.25 -14.58
N TRP A 147 11.43 19.02 -15.00
CA TRP A 147 11.07 18.83 -16.40
C TRP A 147 11.39 20.06 -17.25
N ASP A 148 10.94 21.24 -16.83
CA ASP A 148 11.17 22.47 -17.59
C ASP A 148 12.67 22.77 -17.75
N LYS A 149 13.47 22.55 -16.69
CA LYS A 149 14.95 22.66 -16.76
C LYS A 149 15.55 21.66 -17.75
N PHE A 150 15.06 20.42 -17.74
CA PHE A 150 15.47 19.39 -18.69
C PHE A 150 15.13 19.82 -20.12
N CYS A 151 13.90 20.28 -20.38
CA CYS A 151 13.46 20.76 -21.69
C CYS A 151 14.30 21.94 -22.22
N VAL A 152 14.64 22.91 -21.37
CA VAL A 152 15.51 24.04 -21.76
C VAL A 152 16.89 23.55 -22.20
N LYS A 153 17.46 22.56 -21.51
CA LYS A 153 18.73 21.94 -21.89
C LYS A 153 18.65 21.32 -23.30
N GLN A 154 17.54 20.66 -23.63
CA GLN A 154 17.36 19.98 -24.92
C GLN A 154 17.00 20.91 -26.08
N LYS A 155 16.33 22.05 -25.82
CA LYS A 155 15.95 23.03 -26.86
C LYS A 155 17.14 23.70 -27.57
N ASN A 156 18.35 23.60 -27.02
CA ASN A 156 19.57 24.11 -27.65
C ASN A 156 20.14 23.17 -28.72
N ASP A 157 19.67 21.91 -28.77
CA ASP A 157 19.99 20.96 -29.85
C ASP A 157 18.81 20.94 -30.83
N GLU A 158 19.05 21.29 -32.09
CA GLU A 158 18.03 21.45 -33.13
C GLU A 158 17.02 20.27 -33.14
N HIS A 159 15.76 20.57 -32.85
CA HIS A 159 14.67 19.59 -32.75
C HIS A 159 14.55 18.71 -34.00
N LYS A 160 14.76 17.39 -33.83
CA LYS A 160 14.19 16.24 -34.58
C LYS A 160 14.99 14.93 -34.40
N MET A 161 15.62 14.69 -33.25
CA MET A 161 16.31 13.42 -33.03
C MET A 161 15.92 12.83 -31.68
N ASP A 162 15.55 11.55 -31.70
CA ASP A 162 15.35 10.75 -30.49
C ASP A 162 16.62 10.80 -29.64
N MET A 163 16.45 10.93 -28.32
CA MET A 163 17.59 11.09 -27.44
C MET A 163 18.26 9.73 -27.20
N ASN A 164 19.51 9.57 -27.67
CA ASN A 164 20.34 8.39 -27.39
C ASN A 164 20.66 8.33 -25.88
N SER A 165 19.77 7.73 -25.10
CA SER A 165 20.00 7.49 -23.68
C SER A 165 21.14 6.47 -23.50
N ALA A 166 22.00 6.69 -22.50
CA ALA A 166 23.03 5.73 -22.15
C ALA A 166 22.40 4.35 -21.86
N HIS A 167 22.87 3.31 -22.56
CA HIS A 167 22.31 1.96 -22.50
C HIS A 167 22.46 1.26 -21.13
N ASN A 168 23.19 1.86 -20.20
CA ASN A 168 23.46 1.26 -18.89
C ASN A 168 22.54 1.84 -17.81
N THR A 169 21.25 1.53 -17.89
CA THR A 169 20.30 1.82 -16.81
C THR A 169 19.82 0.53 -16.17
N PHE A 170 19.51 0.60 -14.88
CA PHE A 170 18.96 -0.51 -14.11
C PHE A 170 17.67 -0.04 -13.44
N ASN A 171 16.54 -0.46 -14.00
CA ASN A 171 15.22 -0.08 -13.51
C ASN A 171 14.53 -1.27 -12.84
N ILE A 172 14.03 -1.03 -11.63
CA ILE A 172 13.27 -1.96 -10.81
C ILE A 172 11.82 -1.50 -10.75
N LEU A 173 10.89 -2.43 -10.94
CA LEU A 173 9.50 -2.30 -10.51
C LEU A 173 9.22 -3.28 -9.38
N GLY A 174 8.41 -2.86 -8.42
CA GLY A 174 8.15 -3.64 -7.21
C GLY A 174 6.68 -3.70 -6.82
N GLU A 175 6.25 -4.86 -6.31
CA GLU A 175 4.92 -5.06 -5.73
C GLU A 175 5.01 -5.76 -4.37
N ILE A 176 4.15 -5.35 -3.44
CA ILE A 176 3.98 -5.93 -2.11
C ILE A 176 2.63 -6.65 -2.08
N GLN A 177 2.64 -7.98 -2.01
CA GLN A 177 1.42 -8.78 -2.10
C GLN A 177 1.10 -9.53 -0.80
N PHE A 178 0.07 -9.05 -0.10
CA PHE A 178 -0.61 -9.77 0.99
C PHE A 178 -2.12 -9.93 0.76
N GLY A 179 -2.54 -9.91 -0.49
CA GLY A 179 -3.90 -10.20 -0.95
C GLY A 179 -4.02 -11.64 -1.46
N ASN A 180 -5.14 -11.92 -2.12
CA ASN A 180 -5.46 -13.27 -2.57
C ASN A 180 -4.77 -13.68 -3.88
N TRP A 181 -4.92 -14.95 -4.26
CA TRP A 181 -4.31 -15.50 -5.47
C TRP A 181 -4.65 -14.73 -6.76
N ALA A 182 -5.84 -14.13 -6.84
CA ALA A 182 -6.26 -13.38 -8.01
C ALA A 182 -5.46 -12.07 -8.15
N MET A 183 -4.94 -11.52 -7.05
CA MET A 183 -4.07 -10.36 -7.09
C MET A 183 -2.72 -10.68 -7.72
N VAL A 184 -2.18 -11.90 -7.57
CA VAL A 184 -0.94 -12.29 -8.27
C VAL A 184 -1.08 -12.16 -9.77
N TYR A 185 -2.15 -12.71 -10.36
CA TYR A 185 -2.39 -12.57 -11.80
C TYR A 185 -2.61 -11.12 -12.21
N LYS A 186 -3.29 -10.33 -11.38
CA LYS A 186 -3.47 -8.90 -11.63
C LYS A 186 -2.13 -8.18 -11.73
N ASP A 187 -1.19 -8.48 -10.83
CA ASP A 187 0.15 -7.87 -10.82
C ASP A 187 0.98 -8.33 -12.01
N MET A 188 0.86 -9.61 -12.39
CA MET A 188 1.46 -10.14 -13.61
C MET A 188 0.92 -9.45 -14.87
N PHE A 189 -0.40 -9.21 -14.96
CA PHE A 189 -0.98 -8.47 -16.08
C PHE A 189 -0.54 -7.01 -16.12
N ARG A 190 -0.35 -6.37 -14.96
CA ARG A 190 0.24 -5.02 -14.87
C ARG A 190 1.67 -5.03 -15.37
N LEU A 191 2.49 -6.02 -14.99
CA LEU A 191 3.85 -6.20 -15.48
C LEU A 191 3.87 -6.38 -17.01
N VAL A 192 3.03 -7.27 -17.56
CA VAL A 192 2.89 -7.47 -19.00
C VAL A 192 2.44 -6.18 -19.71
N SER A 193 1.47 -5.46 -19.13
CA SER A 193 1.03 -4.17 -19.66
C SER A 193 2.17 -3.15 -19.68
N ALA A 194 2.99 -3.08 -18.64
CA ALA A 194 4.15 -2.20 -18.59
C ALA A 194 5.19 -2.57 -19.67
N ILE A 195 5.46 -3.86 -19.87
CA ILE A 195 6.34 -4.37 -20.93
C ILE A 195 5.80 -3.93 -22.31
N ASN A 196 4.50 -4.11 -22.55
CA ASN A 196 3.85 -3.72 -23.81
C ASN A 196 3.81 -2.21 -24.04
N LYS A 197 3.89 -1.41 -22.97
CA LYS A 197 4.08 0.05 -23.05
C LYS A 197 5.55 0.43 -23.29
N ASN A 198 6.44 -0.52 -23.61
CA ASN A 198 7.87 -0.32 -23.80
C ASN A 198 8.63 0.15 -22.55
N ALA A 199 8.15 -0.20 -21.35
CA ALA A 199 8.93 0.05 -20.14
C ALA A 199 10.18 -0.82 -20.12
N GLN A 200 11.33 -0.18 -19.89
CA GLN A 200 12.58 -0.88 -19.66
C GLN A 200 12.62 -1.32 -18.20
N ILE A 201 12.26 -2.58 -17.97
CA ILE A 201 12.25 -3.20 -16.65
C ILE A 201 13.38 -4.23 -16.64
N ASP A 202 14.40 -3.99 -15.82
CA ASP A 202 15.56 -4.85 -15.72
C ASP A 202 15.39 -5.92 -14.64
N LEU A 203 14.61 -5.61 -13.60
CA LEU A 203 14.25 -6.53 -12.54
C LEU A 203 12.85 -6.19 -12.01
N TYR A 204 12.00 -7.20 -11.87
CA TYR A 204 10.74 -7.09 -11.16
C TYR A 204 10.86 -7.76 -9.78
N ILE A 205 10.56 -7.02 -8.71
CA ILE A 205 10.64 -7.51 -7.33
C ILE A 205 9.22 -7.76 -6.80
N TYR A 206 8.98 -8.95 -6.29
CA TYR A 206 7.68 -9.35 -5.76
C TYR A 206 7.79 -9.80 -4.29
N ILE A 207 7.30 -8.99 -3.36
CA ILE A 207 7.36 -9.30 -1.93
C ILE A 207 6.09 -10.09 -1.56
N ALA A 208 6.27 -11.30 -1.03
CA ALA A 208 5.16 -12.19 -0.67
C ALA A 208 5.39 -12.84 0.70
N ALA A 209 4.30 -13.20 1.38
CA ALA A 209 4.37 -13.83 2.70
C ALA A 209 4.76 -15.31 2.61
N THR A 210 5.64 -15.75 3.52
CA THR A 210 5.90 -17.17 3.76
C THR A 210 4.68 -17.84 4.41
N ASP A 211 4.71 -19.16 4.52
CA ASP A 211 3.64 -19.91 5.17
C ASP A 211 3.51 -19.60 6.66
N ASN A 212 4.59 -19.19 7.34
CA ASN A 212 4.54 -18.77 8.74
C ASN A 212 3.85 -17.42 8.88
N LEU A 213 4.30 -16.40 8.15
CA LEU A 213 3.65 -15.09 8.17
C LEU A 213 2.18 -15.14 7.73
N LYS A 214 1.84 -16.00 6.76
CA LYS A 214 0.45 -16.23 6.33
C LYS A 214 -0.48 -16.70 7.45
N LYS A 215 0.04 -17.43 8.44
CA LYS A 215 -0.79 -17.89 9.57
C LYS A 215 -1.41 -16.73 10.32
N ILE A 216 -0.76 -15.56 10.36
CA ILE A 216 -1.16 -14.43 11.19
C ILE A 216 -1.75 -13.21 10.43
N ILE A 217 -1.57 -13.06 9.12
CA ILE A 217 -2.10 -11.88 8.38
C ILE A 217 -3.62 -11.98 8.08
N SER A 218 -4.04 -12.78 7.09
CA SER A 218 -5.44 -12.86 6.64
C SER A 218 -5.74 -14.19 5.96
N ASP A 219 -7.02 -14.57 5.89
CA ASP A 219 -7.42 -15.71 5.05
C ASP A 219 -7.23 -15.40 3.57
N GLY A 220 -6.81 -16.41 2.83
CA GLY A 220 -6.69 -16.35 1.38
C GLY A 220 -5.44 -15.64 0.87
N VAL A 221 -4.56 -15.15 1.76
CA VAL A 221 -3.27 -14.57 1.37
C VAL A 221 -2.47 -15.59 0.57
N VAL A 222 -2.05 -15.19 -0.62
CA VAL A 222 -1.20 -16.01 -1.47
C VAL A 222 0.20 -16.13 -0.86
N GLY A 223 0.74 -17.35 -0.86
CA GLY A 223 2.08 -17.60 -0.35
C GLY A 223 3.15 -17.55 -1.42
N VAL A 224 4.39 -17.44 -0.97
CA VAL A 224 5.60 -17.45 -1.81
C VAL A 224 5.61 -18.62 -2.79
N ASN A 225 5.31 -19.85 -2.34
CA ASN A 225 5.29 -21.02 -3.23
C ASN A 225 4.26 -20.89 -4.36
N ALA A 226 3.06 -20.43 -4.01
CA ALA A 226 1.97 -20.22 -4.97
C ALA A 226 2.26 -19.06 -5.94
N ALA A 227 2.97 -18.03 -5.50
CA ALA A 227 3.45 -16.95 -6.36
C ALA A 227 4.55 -17.47 -7.30
N ARG A 228 5.53 -18.21 -6.77
CA ARG A 228 6.61 -18.84 -7.56
C ARG A 228 6.06 -19.68 -8.70
N GLU A 229 5.15 -20.61 -8.41
CA GLU A 229 4.55 -21.49 -9.41
C GLU A 229 3.90 -20.70 -10.56
N ARG A 230 3.15 -19.64 -10.24
CA ARG A 230 2.46 -18.81 -11.24
C ARG A 230 3.43 -18.00 -12.10
N PHE A 231 4.43 -17.37 -11.47
CA PHE A 231 5.45 -16.64 -12.20
C PHE A 231 6.25 -17.59 -13.11
N GLN A 232 6.66 -18.75 -12.58
CA GLN A 232 7.37 -19.76 -13.36
C GLN A 232 6.54 -20.21 -14.57
N GLU A 233 5.27 -20.57 -14.38
CA GLU A 233 4.37 -20.97 -15.46
C GLU A 233 4.27 -19.90 -16.57
N ASN A 234 4.21 -18.61 -16.19
CA ASN A 234 4.09 -17.53 -17.18
C ASN A 234 5.42 -17.14 -17.83
N ILE A 235 6.54 -17.43 -17.17
CA ILE A 235 7.88 -17.32 -17.77
C ILE A 235 8.07 -18.45 -18.79
N ASP A 236 7.73 -19.68 -18.41
CA ASP A 236 7.84 -20.88 -19.27
C ASP A 236 6.94 -20.77 -20.50
N ASN A 237 5.75 -20.19 -20.34
CA ASN A 237 4.84 -19.89 -21.45
C ASN A 237 5.20 -18.61 -22.22
N HIS A 238 6.35 -17.98 -21.94
CA HIS A 238 6.85 -16.76 -22.57
C HIS A 238 5.94 -15.52 -22.45
N ASN A 239 4.98 -15.52 -21.52
CA ASN A 239 4.14 -14.35 -21.24
C ASN A 239 4.92 -13.25 -20.50
N ILE A 240 5.89 -13.64 -19.66
CA ILE A 240 6.77 -12.73 -18.93
C ILE A 240 8.21 -13.01 -19.34
N ASN A 241 8.83 -12.05 -20.03
CA ASN A 241 10.21 -12.16 -20.50
C ASN A 241 11.20 -11.33 -19.68
N LYS A 242 10.79 -10.83 -18.51
CA LYS A 242 11.65 -10.02 -17.62
C LYS A 242 12.15 -10.84 -16.43
N PRO A 243 13.34 -10.52 -15.89
CA PRO A 243 13.81 -11.14 -14.66
C PRO A 243 12.89 -10.83 -13.49
N VAL A 244 12.57 -11.85 -12.68
CA VAL A 244 11.69 -11.74 -11.52
C VAL A 244 12.40 -12.24 -10.27
N MET A 245 12.44 -11.44 -9.22
CA MET A 245 12.89 -11.83 -7.88
C MET A 245 11.69 -11.84 -6.93
N ILE A 246 11.36 -13.01 -6.38
CA ILE A 246 10.36 -13.13 -5.32
C ILE A 246 11.07 -13.07 -3.98
N VAL A 247 10.66 -12.16 -3.12
CA VAL A 247 11.23 -11.95 -1.78
C VAL A 247 10.27 -12.53 -0.75
N PRO A 248 10.63 -13.65 -0.09
CA PRO A 248 9.82 -14.24 0.96
C PRO A 248 9.96 -13.45 2.26
N LEU A 249 8.92 -12.70 2.64
CA LEU A 249 8.87 -12.01 3.93
C LEU A 249 8.32 -12.94 5.02
N ASP A 250 8.98 -12.97 6.17
CA ASP A 250 8.59 -13.76 7.33
C ASP A 250 8.65 -12.96 8.62
N ILE A 251 8.05 -13.52 9.67
CA ILE A 251 8.29 -13.13 11.06
C ILE A 251 9.62 -13.69 11.55
N ASP A 252 10.27 -12.96 12.44
CA ASP A 252 11.52 -13.37 13.09
C ASP A 252 11.29 -13.79 14.54
N PHE A 253 10.31 -14.68 14.74
CA PHE A 253 9.98 -15.28 16.03
C PHE A 253 9.14 -16.55 15.87
N ASP A 254 9.11 -17.38 16.91
CA ASP A 254 8.25 -18.56 16.96
C ASP A 254 6.83 -18.19 17.40
N LEU A 255 5.85 -18.45 16.54
CA LEU A 255 4.43 -18.19 16.80
C LEU A 255 3.87 -18.92 18.01
N ASP A 256 4.41 -20.10 18.31
CA ASP A 256 3.88 -20.96 19.36
C ASP A 256 4.40 -20.54 20.75
N THR A 257 5.47 -19.74 20.82
CA THR A 257 6.09 -19.29 22.07
C THR A 257 6.15 -17.77 22.26
N TYR A 258 5.82 -16.97 21.25
CA TYR A 258 5.89 -15.50 21.36
C TYR A 258 4.83 -14.95 22.32
N ASP A 259 5.24 -14.03 23.19
CA ASP A 259 4.36 -13.43 24.19
C ASP A 259 3.56 -12.26 23.60
N PHE A 260 2.25 -12.46 23.47
CA PHE A 260 1.30 -11.42 23.05
C PHE A 260 0.53 -10.80 24.25
N SER A 261 0.89 -11.13 25.49
CA SER A 261 0.09 -10.78 26.67
C SER A 261 -0.06 -9.27 26.89
N GLU A 262 0.98 -8.49 26.60
CA GLU A 262 0.94 -7.02 26.73
C GLU A 262 0.00 -6.39 25.69
N VAL A 263 0.18 -6.74 24.41
CA VAL A 263 -0.68 -6.23 23.33
C VAL A 263 -2.13 -6.66 23.51
N GLU A 264 -2.33 -7.86 24.05
CA GLU A 264 -3.66 -8.41 24.30
C GLU A 264 -4.43 -7.61 25.34
N LYS A 265 -3.77 -7.24 26.45
CA LYS A 265 -4.36 -6.37 27.47
C LYS A 265 -4.75 -5.02 26.90
N GLY A 266 -3.85 -4.38 26.14
CA GLY A 266 -4.13 -3.10 25.49
C GLY A 266 -5.27 -3.17 24.48
N TYR A 267 -5.29 -4.23 23.67
CA TYR A 267 -6.39 -4.48 22.73
C TYR A 267 -7.73 -4.66 23.45
N ASP A 268 -7.77 -5.39 24.57
CA ASP A 268 -8.99 -5.65 25.33
C ASP A 268 -9.53 -4.41 26.03
N GLU A 269 -8.65 -3.56 26.54
CA GLU A 269 -9.02 -2.27 27.13
C GLU A 269 -9.70 -1.36 26.11
N ILE A 270 -9.07 -1.15 24.95
CA ILE A 270 -9.64 -0.33 23.87
C ILE A 270 -10.90 -0.96 23.30
N SER A 271 -10.95 -2.29 23.19
CA SER A 271 -12.16 -3.00 22.77
C SER A 271 -13.34 -2.72 23.70
N ARG A 272 -13.10 -2.71 25.02
CA ARG A 272 -14.12 -2.41 26.03
C ARG A 272 -14.57 -0.96 25.95
N GLU A 273 -13.64 -0.01 25.87
CA GLU A 273 -13.94 1.42 25.77
C GLU A 273 -14.83 1.73 24.55
N ILE A 274 -14.49 1.19 23.39
CA ILE A 274 -15.30 1.32 22.17
C ILE A 274 -16.70 0.74 22.36
N GLN A 275 -16.80 -0.44 22.98
CA GLN A 275 -18.09 -1.07 23.24
C GLN A 275 -18.96 -0.24 24.20
N GLU A 276 -18.37 0.34 25.24
CA GLU A 276 -19.07 1.20 26.19
C GLU A 276 -19.59 2.47 25.51
N LEU A 277 -18.78 3.13 24.68
CA LEU A 277 -19.20 4.29 23.90
C LEU A 277 -20.34 3.94 22.93
N GLU A 278 -20.22 2.83 22.20
CA GLU A 278 -21.28 2.35 21.29
C GLU A 278 -22.59 2.05 22.04
N GLN A 279 -22.51 1.47 23.24
CA GLN A 279 -23.66 1.21 24.09
C GLN A 279 -24.30 2.51 24.60
N LYS A 280 -23.51 3.47 25.10
CA LYS A 280 -23.99 4.78 25.55
C LYS A 280 -24.69 5.53 24.41
N ILE A 281 -24.09 5.57 23.22
CA ILE A 281 -24.68 6.21 22.02
C ILE A 281 -26.01 5.53 21.64
N SER A 282 -26.05 4.21 21.65
CA SER A 282 -27.25 3.42 21.33
C SER A 282 -28.36 3.65 22.36
N TRP A 283 -28.03 3.65 23.65
CA TRP A 283 -28.96 3.92 24.74
C TRP A 283 -29.53 5.35 24.65
N ASN A 284 -28.67 6.36 24.48
CA ASN A 284 -29.09 7.75 24.29
C ASN A 284 -30.02 7.90 23.09
N LYS A 285 -29.72 7.22 21.97
CA LYS A 285 -30.60 7.22 20.78
C LYS A 285 -31.99 6.67 21.10
N LYS A 286 -32.08 5.53 21.81
CA LYS A 286 -33.36 4.92 22.21
C LYS A 286 -34.13 5.82 23.18
N LYS A 287 -33.45 6.38 24.20
CA LYS A 287 -34.08 7.25 25.21
C LYS A 287 -34.62 8.54 24.59
N ILE A 288 -33.87 9.16 23.68
CA ILE A 288 -34.33 10.33 22.91
C ILE A 288 -35.61 10.01 22.12
N THR A 289 -35.70 8.83 21.48
CA THR A 289 -36.93 8.42 20.77
C THR A 289 -38.12 8.35 21.71
N VAL A 290 -37.99 7.65 22.84
CA VAL A 290 -39.07 7.51 23.84
C VAL A 290 -39.51 8.87 24.39
N LEU A 291 -38.57 9.75 24.71
CA LEU A 291 -38.86 11.09 25.21
C LEU A 291 -39.57 11.96 24.17
N ASN A 292 -39.18 11.86 22.89
CA ASN A 292 -39.87 12.57 21.81
C ASN A 292 -41.34 12.14 21.68
N ASP A 293 -41.64 10.85 21.85
CA ASP A 293 -43.02 10.37 21.80
C ASP A 293 -43.83 10.80 23.03
N LYS A 294 -43.23 10.74 24.23
CA LYS A 294 -43.87 11.27 25.46
C LYS A 294 -44.16 12.76 25.35
N LYS A 295 -43.23 13.53 24.76
CA LYS A 295 -43.38 14.99 24.57
C LYS A 295 -44.60 15.35 23.72
N LYS A 296 -44.97 14.54 22.71
CA LYS A 296 -46.12 14.82 21.83
C LYS A 296 -47.45 14.89 22.60
N ASN A 297 -47.54 14.15 23.70
CA ASN A 297 -48.77 14.01 24.50
C ASN A 297 -48.67 14.71 25.86
N ALA A 298 -47.62 15.52 26.09
CA ALA A 298 -47.37 16.18 27.36
C ALA A 298 -48.00 17.59 27.43
N ASP A 299 -48.42 18.00 28.62
CA ASP A 299 -48.79 19.39 28.89
C ASP A 299 -47.58 20.34 28.71
N SER A 300 -47.86 21.64 28.58
CA SER A 300 -46.87 22.70 28.32
C SER A 300 -45.63 22.61 29.21
N GLU A 301 -45.83 22.38 30.52
CA GLU A 301 -44.75 22.43 31.50
C GLU A 301 -43.89 21.16 31.46
N LYS A 302 -44.52 19.98 31.37
CA LYS A 302 -43.79 18.72 31.16
C LYS A 302 -43.05 18.68 29.82
N ALA A 303 -43.63 19.25 28.77
CA ALA A 303 -43.00 19.31 27.45
C ALA A 303 -41.71 20.15 27.46
N LYS A 304 -41.62 21.20 28.29
CA LYS A 304 -40.38 21.98 28.49
C LYS A 304 -39.30 21.15 29.18
N ILE A 305 -39.64 20.46 30.28
CA ILE A 305 -38.70 19.61 31.02
C ILE A 305 -38.13 18.51 30.10
N ILE A 306 -39.01 17.81 29.37
CA ILE A 306 -38.60 16.76 28.43
C ILE A 306 -37.71 17.33 27.31
N LYS A 307 -37.96 18.57 26.87
CA LYS A 307 -37.13 19.23 25.83
C LYS A 307 -35.70 19.48 26.31
N GLU A 308 -35.52 19.87 27.57
CA GLU A 308 -34.19 20.08 28.13
C GLU A 308 -33.47 18.74 28.33
N GLU A 309 -34.15 17.71 28.84
CA GLU A 309 -33.56 16.36 28.95
C GLU A 309 -33.12 15.79 27.58
N ILE A 310 -33.93 15.99 26.53
CA ILE A 310 -33.56 15.60 25.16
C ILE A 310 -32.31 16.36 24.68
N LYS A 311 -32.19 17.65 25.03
CA LYS A 311 -31.04 18.47 24.64
C LYS A 311 -29.78 17.98 25.31
N ASP A 312 -29.82 17.64 26.60
CA ASP A 312 -28.68 17.09 27.33
C ASP A 312 -28.23 15.74 26.75
N LEU A 313 -29.18 14.82 26.51
CA LEU A 313 -28.90 13.52 25.89
C LEU A 313 -28.32 13.65 24.48
N ARG A 314 -28.71 14.69 23.72
CA ARG A 314 -28.13 14.98 22.39
C ARG A 314 -26.70 15.46 22.50
N ASN A 315 -26.40 16.33 23.48
CA ASN A 315 -25.05 16.82 23.71
C ASN A 315 -24.13 15.68 24.15
N GLU A 316 -24.54 14.87 25.11
CA GLU A 316 -23.78 13.71 25.58
C GLU A 316 -23.55 12.70 24.44
N LYS A 317 -24.60 12.40 23.66
CA LYS A 317 -24.46 11.52 22.48
C LYS A 317 -23.44 12.09 21.49
N LYS A 318 -23.46 13.40 21.22
CA LYS A 318 -22.53 14.05 20.30
C LYS A 318 -21.09 13.92 20.81
N HIS A 319 -20.87 14.16 22.11
CA HIS A 319 -19.57 14.02 22.75
C HIS A 319 -19.04 12.58 22.65
N ASN A 320 -19.83 11.59 23.07
CA ASN A 320 -19.45 10.17 22.97
C ASN A 320 -19.19 9.73 21.52
N GLN A 321 -19.90 10.31 20.54
CA GLN A 321 -19.65 10.04 19.13
C GLN A 321 -18.31 10.61 18.66
N GLN A 322 -17.92 11.81 19.12
CA GLN A 322 -16.62 12.41 18.81
C GLN A 322 -15.49 11.55 19.35
N GLU A 323 -15.57 11.14 20.62
CA GLU A 323 -14.58 10.27 21.26
C GLU A 323 -14.48 8.90 20.56
N LEU A 324 -15.62 8.31 20.18
CA LEU A 324 -15.65 7.07 19.40
C LEU A 324 -15.00 7.23 18.02
N ASP A 325 -15.23 8.36 17.34
CA ASP A 325 -14.65 8.63 16.03
C ASP A 325 -13.12 8.85 16.14
N GLU A 326 -12.65 9.50 17.21
CA GLU A 326 -11.22 9.66 17.52
C GLU A 326 -10.54 8.30 17.74
N LEU A 327 -11.10 7.44 18.58
CA LEU A 327 -10.60 6.08 18.80
C LEU A 327 -10.61 5.25 17.51
N LYS A 328 -11.68 5.32 16.72
CA LYS A 328 -11.79 4.60 15.44
C LYS A 328 -10.74 5.07 14.44
N ASN A 329 -10.45 6.36 14.39
CA ASN A 329 -9.39 6.90 13.55
C ASN A 329 -8.01 6.45 14.03
N LEU A 330 -7.74 6.51 15.34
CA LEU A 330 -6.46 6.12 15.93
C LEU A 330 -6.13 4.64 15.66
N TYR A 331 -7.12 3.76 15.82
CA TYR A 331 -6.94 2.30 15.67
C TYR A 331 -7.39 1.75 14.31
N LYS A 332 -7.55 2.63 13.31
CA LYS A 332 -7.89 2.32 11.91
C LYS A 332 -9.06 1.32 11.78
N ILE A 333 -10.14 1.59 12.52
CA ILE A 333 -11.35 0.76 12.55
C ILE A 333 -12.15 1.01 11.28
#